data_AF-J4VTM6-F1
#
_entry.id   AF-J4VTM6-F1
#
_cell.length_a   1.000
_cell.length_b   1.000
_cell.length_c   1.000
_cell.angle_alpha   90.00
_cell.angle_beta   90.00
_cell.angle_gamma   90.00
#
_symmetry.space_group_name_H-M   'P 1'
#
loop_
_entity.id
_entity.type
_entity.pdbx_description
1 polymer ?
#
loop_
_entity_poly.entity_id
_entity_poly.type
_entity_poly.pdbx_seq_one_letter_code
_entity_poly.pdbx_strand_id
1 'polypeptide(L)'
;MVQLGLKHDLPIDDPQATAQVLAHRMGCDVQVGYYKYCEYDEAERRVYSIPYAFVPLGTPHRGGSSAPCLRLVIGNYWADELNRRIAPHNLGEIDFEEARIRSFLLEGGNDYQLYTLESDDHEDGNGIEIRIFKETVNLALYAVERWYMWVHRFESTDEVNWSRLQEYRMQVYERAKVFGCEQVIYSADQGPTESIYDGMDMGAEELLAYVRDRRYLDYKSPEDQEIWRRDGLHIQYADYFKGNIPWREGVWIEVVFDDFSDLKEAECPTS
;
A
#
# COMPACT_ATOMS: atom_id res chain seq x y z
N MET A 1 -9.66 -0.08 7.41
CA MET A 1 -9.07 1.27 7.20
C MET A 1 -7.76 1.10 6.47
N VAL A 2 -7.43 2.06 5.63
CA VAL A 2 -6.26 2.10 4.76
C VAL A 2 -5.33 3.21 5.23
N GLN A 3 -4.01 3.00 5.11
CA GLN A 3 -3.00 4.05 5.30
C GLN A 3 -2.07 4.04 4.09
N LEU A 4 -2.19 5.08 3.26
CA LEU A 4 -1.36 5.25 2.06
C LEU A 4 -0.26 6.26 2.37
N GLY A 5 0.97 5.79 2.54
CA GLY A 5 2.15 6.65 2.60
C GLY A 5 2.49 7.15 1.20
N LEU A 6 2.72 8.45 1.06
CA LEU A 6 3.02 9.10 -0.21
C LEU A 6 4.43 9.65 -0.22
N LYS A 7 4.99 9.79 -1.44
CA LYS A 7 6.34 10.33 -1.69
C LYS A 7 7.41 9.56 -0.91
N HIS A 8 7.37 8.23 -0.97
CA HIS A 8 8.46 7.43 -0.43
C HIS A 8 9.77 7.71 -1.19
N ASP A 9 10.91 7.50 -0.55
CA ASP A 9 12.24 7.73 -1.13
C ASP A 9 12.97 6.44 -1.53
N LEU A 10 12.24 5.32 -1.58
CA LEU A 10 12.80 4.02 -1.97
C LEU A 10 13.35 4.05 -3.41
N PRO A 11 14.51 3.42 -3.67
CA PRO A 11 15.09 3.30 -5.01
C PRO A 11 14.37 2.23 -5.84
N ILE A 12 13.10 2.49 -6.17
CA ILE A 12 12.17 1.51 -6.76
C ILE A 12 12.59 0.94 -8.11
N ASP A 13 13.47 1.59 -8.85
CA ASP A 13 13.97 1.09 -10.13
C ASP A 13 14.96 -0.08 -9.97
N ASP A 14 15.46 -0.31 -8.76
CA ASP A 14 16.36 -1.42 -8.42
C ASP A 14 15.82 -2.20 -7.20
N PRO A 15 15.29 -3.42 -7.38
CA PRO A 15 14.77 -4.22 -6.27
C PRO A 15 15.85 -4.61 -5.25
N GLN A 16 17.12 -4.74 -5.66
CA GLN A 16 18.23 -5.06 -4.75
C GLN A 16 18.58 -3.84 -3.89
N ALA A 17 18.66 -2.65 -4.49
CA ALA A 17 18.87 -1.41 -3.75
C ALA A 17 17.70 -1.14 -2.79
N THR A 18 16.45 -1.38 -3.23
CA THR A 18 15.26 -1.24 -2.39
C THR A 18 15.32 -2.18 -1.19
N ALA A 19 15.63 -3.45 -1.41
CA ALA A 19 15.78 -4.42 -0.32
C ALA A 19 16.91 -4.06 0.65
N GLN A 20 18.04 -3.53 0.16
CA GLN A 20 19.13 -3.06 1.00
C GLN A 20 18.70 -1.90 1.91
N VAL A 21 17.99 -0.91 1.37
CA VAL A 21 17.47 0.23 2.13
C VAL A 21 16.47 -0.26 3.19
N LEU A 22 15.53 -1.11 2.81
CA LEU A 22 14.52 -1.65 3.72
C LEU A 22 15.16 -2.51 4.82
N ALA A 23 16.12 -3.38 4.49
CA ALA A 23 16.83 -4.20 5.46
C ALA A 23 17.52 -3.33 6.52
N HIS A 24 18.18 -2.25 6.08
CA HIS A 24 18.82 -1.31 6.99
C HIS A 24 17.82 -0.56 7.87
N ARG A 25 16.75 0.00 7.29
CA ARG A 25 15.77 0.83 8.01
C ARG A 25 14.88 0.02 8.96
N MET A 26 14.55 -1.22 8.60
CA MET A 26 13.73 -2.12 9.43
C MET A 26 14.57 -2.91 10.43
N GLY A 27 15.89 -2.99 10.22
CA GLY A 27 16.79 -3.77 11.05
C GLY A 27 16.59 -5.28 10.94
N CYS A 28 15.99 -5.78 9.86
CA CYS A 28 15.79 -7.20 9.58
C CYS A 28 16.33 -7.59 8.20
N ASP A 29 16.50 -8.89 7.97
CA ASP A 29 16.96 -9.36 6.67
C ASP A 29 15.84 -9.27 5.63
N VAL A 30 16.19 -8.88 4.40
CA VAL A 30 15.24 -8.78 3.28
C VAL A 30 15.76 -9.58 2.09
N GLN A 31 14.98 -10.57 1.65
CA GLN A 31 15.27 -11.41 0.49
C GLN A 31 14.45 -10.96 -0.72
N VAL A 32 15.12 -10.59 -1.80
CA VAL A 32 14.46 -10.31 -3.08
C VAL A 32 14.06 -11.62 -3.74
N GLY A 33 12.87 -11.68 -4.33
CA GLY A 33 12.45 -12.81 -5.15
C GLY A 33 11.13 -12.56 -5.84
N TYR A 34 10.53 -13.62 -6.35
CA TYR A 34 9.22 -13.59 -6.99
C TYR A 34 8.50 -14.91 -6.74
N TYR A 35 7.19 -14.91 -6.94
CA TYR A 35 6.42 -16.15 -6.88
C TYR A 35 6.24 -16.76 -8.26
N LYS A 36 6.41 -18.08 -8.31
CA LYS A 36 6.15 -18.91 -9.47
C LYS A 36 4.98 -19.83 -9.16
N TYR A 37 4.03 -19.92 -10.10
CA TYR A 37 2.82 -20.73 -9.96
C TYR A 37 2.39 -21.43 -11.25
N CYS A 38 3.13 -21.22 -12.35
CA CYS A 38 2.98 -21.96 -13.59
C CYS A 38 4.34 -22.20 -14.25
N GLU A 39 4.37 -23.09 -15.24
CA GLU A 39 5.52 -23.35 -16.11
C GLU A 39 5.10 -23.38 -17.58
N TYR A 40 6.05 -23.12 -18.47
CA TYR A 40 5.87 -23.24 -19.91
C TYR A 40 6.76 -24.36 -20.45
N ASP A 41 6.13 -25.36 -21.04
CA ASP A 41 6.77 -26.40 -21.83
C ASP A 41 6.90 -25.91 -23.28
N GLU A 42 8.12 -25.61 -23.71
CA GLU A 42 8.41 -25.14 -25.07
C GLU A 42 8.14 -26.21 -26.14
N ALA A 43 8.31 -27.49 -25.81
CA ALA A 43 8.14 -28.60 -26.77
C ALA A 43 6.67 -28.84 -27.07
N GLU A 44 5.84 -28.86 -26.03
CA GLU A 44 4.39 -29.05 -26.13
C GLU A 44 3.63 -27.71 -26.33
N ARG A 45 4.34 -26.58 -26.25
CA ARG A 45 3.78 -25.21 -26.28
C ARG A 45 2.63 -25.04 -25.30
N ARG A 46 2.80 -25.57 -24.09
CA ARG A 46 1.75 -25.62 -23.07
C ARG A 46 2.18 -24.92 -21.80
N VAL A 47 1.28 -24.12 -21.23
CA VAL A 47 1.40 -23.52 -19.90
C VAL A 47 0.55 -24.32 -18.92
N TYR A 48 1.16 -24.81 -17.83
CA TYR A 48 0.49 -25.61 -16.80
C TYR A 48 0.78 -25.09 -15.39
N SER A 49 -0.12 -25.39 -14.45
CA SER A 49 0.01 -24.96 -13.06
C SER A 49 1.07 -25.77 -12.32
N ILE A 50 1.80 -25.10 -11.42
CA ILE A 50 2.71 -25.76 -10.47
C ILE A 50 2.41 -25.27 -9.05
N PRO A 51 2.85 -25.99 -8.01
CA PRO A 51 2.73 -25.51 -6.63
C PRO A 51 3.33 -24.12 -6.48
N TYR A 52 2.62 -23.25 -5.74
CA TYR A 52 3.05 -21.89 -5.47
C TYR A 52 4.38 -21.90 -4.70
N ALA A 53 5.41 -21.26 -5.27
CA ALA A 53 6.75 -21.29 -4.70
C ALA A 53 7.45 -19.94 -4.83
N PHE A 54 8.06 -19.49 -3.73
CA PHE A 54 8.95 -18.33 -3.72
C PHE A 54 10.31 -18.70 -4.33
N VAL A 55 10.77 -17.93 -5.29
CA VAL A 55 12.07 -18.10 -5.94
C VAL A 55 12.98 -16.93 -5.57
N PRO A 56 14.04 -17.15 -4.76
CA PRO A 56 14.95 -16.09 -4.36
C PRO A 56 15.86 -15.64 -5.52
N LEU A 57 16.06 -14.33 -5.62
CA LEU A 57 16.98 -13.69 -6.57
C LEU A 57 18.25 -13.22 -5.83
N GLY A 58 19.12 -14.18 -5.49
CA GLY A 58 20.37 -13.92 -4.76
C GLY A 58 20.25 -14.17 -3.26
N THR A 59 21.24 -13.71 -2.50
CA THR A 59 21.27 -13.83 -1.03
C THR A 59 20.52 -12.70 -0.34
N PRO A 60 19.98 -12.88 0.89
CA PRO A 60 19.30 -11.81 1.62
C PRO A 60 20.24 -10.65 1.94
N HIS A 61 19.71 -9.42 1.89
CA HIS A 61 20.36 -8.23 2.43
C HIS A 61 20.22 -8.23 3.94
N ARG A 62 21.31 -7.97 4.67
CA ARG A 62 21.33 -8.09 6.14
C ARG A 62 20.96 -6.77 6.82
N GLY A 63 19.99 -6.82 7.72
CA GLY A 63 19.54 -5.68 8.53
C GLY A 63 20.21 -5.57 9.91
N GLY A 64 21.01 -6.56 10.30
CA GLY A 64 21.80 -6.52 11.55
C GLY A 64 21.13 -7.10 12.79
N SER A 65 19.90 -7.63 12.70
CA SER A 65 19.21 -8.34 13.79
C SER A 65 18.98 -9.82 13.46
N SER A 66 18.69 -10.64 14.47
CA SER A 66 18.24 -12.03 14.35
C SER A 66 16.72 -12.15 14.09
N ALA A 67 16.09 -11.07 13.60
CA ALA A 67 14.65 -10.98 13.34
C ALA A 67 14.23 -11.84 12.13
N PRO A 68 12.94 -12.19 11.98
CA PRO A 68 12.46 -12.94 10.82
C PRO A 68 12.82 -12.24 9.51
N CYS A 69 13.14 -13.05 8.49
CA CYS A 69 13.47 -12.56 7.15
C CYS A 69 12.17 -12.10 6.46
N LEU A 70 12.17 -10.89 5.92
CA LEU A 70 11.13 -10.41 5.01
C LEU A 70 11.47 -10.80 3.57
N ARG A 71 10.45 -10.89 2.73
CA ARG A 71 10.56 -11.08 1.28
C ARG A 71 10.14 -9.82 0.57
N LEU A 72 11.00 -9.29 -0.29
CA LEU A 72 10.63 -8.28 -1.27
C LEU A 72 10.30 -8.99 -2.58
N VAL A 73 9.01 -9.19 -2.81
CA VAL A 73 8.45 -9.90 -3.96
C VAL A 73 8.25 -8.92 -5.10
N ILE A 74 8.86 -9.21 -6.26
CA ILE A 74 8.61 -8.48 -7.50
C ILE A 74 7.32 -9.02 -8.11
N GLY A 75 6.29 -8.17 -8.24
CA GLY A 75 4.92 -8.59 -8.56
C GLY A 75 4.79 -9.40 -9.85
N ASN A 76 5.15 -8.80 -10.99
CA ASN A 76 4.94 -9.38 -12.32
C ASN A 76 6.17 -10.06 -12.93
N TYR A 77 7.27 -10.21 -12.17
CA TYR A 77 8.53 -10.72 -12.70
C TYR A 77 8.41 -12.05 -13.45
N TRP A 78 7.67 -13.02 -12.88
CA TRP A 78 7.47 -14.32 -13.53
C TRP A 78 6.60 -14.21 -14.78
N ALA A 79 5.53 -13.40 -14.73
CA ALA A 79 4.66 -13.19 -15.87
C ALA A 79 5.40 -12.54 -17.05
N ASP A 80 6.23 -11.54 -16.77
CA ASP A 80 7.07 -10.87 -17.77
C ASP A 80 8.11 -11.81 -18.37
N GLU A 81 8.74 -12.64 -17.54
CA GLU A 81 9.68 -13.67 -17.99
C GLU A 81 8.99 -14.71 -18.89
N LEU A 82 7.80 -15.15 -18.51
CA LEU A 82 7.01 -16.11 -19.27
C LEU A 82 6.51 -15.52 -20.59
N ASN A 83 6.00 -14.30 -20.56
CA ASN A 83 5.59 -13.56 -21.75
C ASN A 83 6.76 -13.36 -22.72
N ARG A 84 7.97 -13.08 -22.24
CA ARG A 84 9.17 -13.01 -23.09
C ARG A 84 9.52 -14.35 -23.76
N ARG A 85 9.25 -15.48 -23.12
CA ARG A 85 9.47 -16.82 -23.69
C ARG A 85 8.38 -17.23 -24.68
N ILE A 86 7.15 -16.79 -24.44
CA ILE A 86 6.00 -17.07 -25.30
C ILE A 86 5.96 -16.15 -26.53
N ALA A 87 6.42 -14.89 -26.41
CA ALA A 87 6.33 -13.87 -27.46
C ALA A 87 6.81 -14.27 -28.87
N PRO A 88 7.83 -15.14 -29.05
CA PRO A 88 8.20 -15.66 -30.37
C PRO A 88 7.12 -16.52 -31.05
N HIS A 89 6.13 -16.99 -30.29
CA HIS A 89 5.02 -17.82 -30.75
C HIS A 89 3.72 -17.00 -30.80
N ASN A 90 2.83 -17.30 -31.74
CA ASN A 90 1.50 -16.71 -31.71
C ASN A 90 0.77 -17.19 -30.45
N LEU A 91 0.13 -16.26 -29.72
CA LEU A 91 -0.63 -16.56 -28.51
C LEU A 91 -1.76 -17.58 -28.72
N GLY A 92 -2.32 -17.64 -29.93
CA GLY A 92 -3.33 -18.65 -30.30
C GLY A 92 -2.78 -20.06 -30.50
N GLU A 93 -1.46 -20.23 -30.49
CA GLU A 93 -0.75 -21.52 -30.64
C GLU A 93 -0.26 -22.07 -29.29
N ILE A 94 -0.51 -21.36 -28.19
CA ILE A 94 -0.16 -21.79 -26.84
C ILE A 94 -1.38 -22.44 -26.18
N ASP A 95 -1.21 -23.66 -25.68
CA ASP A 95 -2.21 -24.32 -24.86
C ASP A 95 -2.08 -23.85 -23.41
N PHE A 96 -3.20 -23.46 -22.80
CA PHE A 96 -3.24 -23.03 -21.40
C PHE A 96 -4.10 -24.03 -20.63
N GLU A 97 -3.50 -24.71 -19.65
CA GLU A 97 -4.21 -25.66 -18.79
C GLU A 97 -5.38 -24.99 -18.04
N GLU A 98 -5.20 -23.73 -17.64
CA GLU A 98 -6.20 -22.98 -16.90
C GLU A 98 -6.48 -21.62 -17.55
N ALA A 99 -7.76 -21.34 -17.80
CA ALA A 99 -8.20 -20.07 -18.40
C ALA A 99 -7.79 -18.83 -17.57
N ARG A 100 -7.72 -18.96 -16.24
CA ARG A 100 -7.28 -17.85 -15.36
C ARG A 100 -5.81 -17.48 -15.58
N ILE A 101 -4.94 -18.45 -15.87
CA ILE A 101 -3.52 -18.21 -16.15
C ILE A 101 -3.39 -17.47 -17.48
N ARG A 102 -4.20 -17.86 -18.46
CA ARG A 102 -4.30 -17.15 -19.74
C ARG A 102 -4.71 -15.70 -19.52
N SER A 103 -5.80 -15.41 -18.83
CA SER A 103 -6.22 -14.02 -18.59
C SER A 103 -5.16 -13.23 -17.82
N PHE A 104 -4.57 -13.79 -16.77
CA PHE A 104 -3.52 -13.10 -16.01
C PHE A 104 -2.30 -12.74 -16.86
N LEU A 105 -1.81 -13.67 -17.68
CA LEU A 105 -0.62 -13.45 -18.51
C LEU A 105 -0.88 -12.54 -19.72
N LEU A 106 -2.09 -12.58 -20.28
CA LEU A 106 -2.44 -11.88 -21.52
C LEU A 106 -3.10 -10.52 -21.33
N GLU A 107 -3.88 -10.35 -20.27
CA GLU A 107 -4.66 -9.14 -20.01
C GLU A 107 -3.95 -8.19 -19.03
N GLY A 108 -2.78 -8.59 -18.50
CA GLY A 108 -2.06 -7.86 -17.47
C GLY A 108 -2.65 -8.16 -16.09
N GLY A 109 -1.81 -8.56 -15.14
CA GLY A 109 -2.20 -8.70 -13.74
C GLY A 109 -1.73 -7.49 -12.95
N ASN A 110 -2.60 -6.82 -12.18
CA ASN A 110 -2.29 -5.68 -11.28
C ASN A 110 -1.01 -4.90 -11.64
N ASP A 111 -0.98 -4.31 -12.85
CA ASP A 111 0.24 -3.80 -13.51
C ASP A 111 0.92 -2.63 -12.78
N TYR A 112 0.28 -2.05 -11.77
CA TYR A 112 0.73 -0.84 -11.09
C TYR A 112 1.48 -1.11 -9.78
N GLN A 113 1.38 -2.32 -9.20
CA GLN A 113 2.13 -2.68 -8.00
C GLN A 113 3.54 -3.18 -8.36
N LEU A 114 4.58 -2.49 -7.90
CA LEU A 114 5.96 -2.86 -8.18
C LEU A 114 6.44 -4.01 -7.30
N TYR A 115 6.22 -3.87 -5.98
CA TYR A 115 6.70 -4.83 -4.99
C TYR A 115 5.66 -5.15 -3.92
N THR A 116 5.71 -6.37 -3.38
CA THR A 116 5.13 -6.70 -2.07
C THR A 116 6.27 -6.94 -1.10
N LEU A 117 6.28 -6.25 0.04
CA LEU A 117 7.11 -6.63 1.18
C LEU A 117 6.28 -7.46 2.14
N GLU A 118 6.68 -8.71 2.36
CA GLU A 118 5.90 -9.65 3.16
C GLU A 118 6.74 -10.47 4.14
N SER A 119 6.10 -11.01 5.18
CA SER A 119 6.71 -11.98 6.09
C SER A 119 6.55 -13.41 5.59
N ASP A 120 7.51 -14.29 5.92
CA ASP A 120 7.48 -15.71 5.55
C ASP A 120 6.28 -16.47 6.17
N ASP A 121 5.87 -16.10 7.39
CA ASP A 121 4.84 -16.81 8.15
C ASP A 121 3.44 -16.22 7.94
N HIS A 122 2.55 -17.01 7.32
CA HIS A 122 1.10 -16.74 7.27
C HIS A 122 0.32 -17.40 8.41
N GLU A 123 0.97 -18.15 9.32
CA GLU A 123 0.28 -19.03 10.27
C GLU A 123 -0.45 -18.29 11.42
N ASP A 124 -0.02 -17.08 11.79
CA ASP A 124 -0.56 -16.38 12.97
C ASP A 124 -1.43 -15.15 12.66
N GLY A 125 -1.81 -14.91 11.39
CA GLY A 125 -2.66 -13.77 11.01
C GLY A 125 -2.03 -12.38 11.23
N ASN A 126 -0.78 -12.33 11.70
CA ASN A 126 0.03 -11.13 11.92
C ASN A 126 1.05 -10.89 10.80
N GLY A 127 0.84 -11.53 9.64
CA GLY A 127 1.71 -11.38 8.49
C GLY A 127 1.77 -9.93 8.02
N ILE A 128 2.96 -9.45 7.70
CA ILE A 128 3.13 -8.16 7.03
C ILE A 128 2.85 -8.40 5.54
N GLU A 129 2.01 -7.56 4.92
CA GLU A 129 1.84 -7.50 3.46
C GLU A 129 1.76 -6.03 3.05
N ILE A 130 2.91 -5.42 2.77
CA ILE A 130 3.03 -4.03 2.39
C ILE A 130 3.18 -3.96 0.87
N ARG A 131 2.31 -3.20 0.21
CA ARG A 131 2.33 -3.01 -1.25
C ARG A 131 3.02 -1.70 -1.59
N ILE A 132 4.03 -1.77 -2.44
CA ILE A 132 4.88 -0.64 -2.85
C ILE A 132 4.57 -0.34 -4.33
N PHE A 133 4.19 0.90 -4.59
CA PHE A 133 3.89 1.46 -5.91
C PHE A 133 4.97 2.45 -6.29
N LYS A 134 4.75 3.24 -7.35
CA LYS A 134 5.76 4.17 -7.87
C LYS A 134 6.10 5.31 -6.90
N GLU A 135 5.08 5.93 -6.31
CA GLU A 135 5.27 7.03 -5.34
C GLU A 135 4.42 6.84 -4.07
N THR A 136 3.80 5.67 -3.91
CA THR A 136 2.86 5.36 -2.83
C THR A 136 3.19 4.01 -2.19
N VAL A 137 2.97 3.87 -0.89
CA VAL A 137 3.08 2.62 -0.14
C VAL A 137 1.79 2.40 0.65
N ASN A 138 1.18 1.22 0.53
CA ASN A 138 0.16 0.80 1.49
C ASN A 138 0.85 0.28 2.75
N LEU A 139 0.81 1.06 3.84
CA LEU A 139 1.60 0.81 5.05
C LEU A 139 1.13 -0.42 5.84
N ALA A 140 -0.04 -0.98 5.50
CA ALA A 140 -0.59 -2.23 6.03
C ALA A 140 -0.50 -2.34 7.57
N LEU A 141 -0.95 -1.29 8.26
CA LEU A 141 -1.04 -1.30 9.72
C LEU A 141 -2.41 -1.81 10.15
N TYR A 142 -2.42 -2.82 11.02
CA TYR A 142 -3.64 -3.35 11.58
C TYR A 142 -4.34 -2.28 12.42
N ALA A 143 -5.50 -1.83 11.94
CA ALA A 143 -6.41 -1.04 12.75
C ALA A 143 -7.30 -1.99 13.55
N VAL A 144 -7.27 -1.89 14.88
CA VAL A 144 -8.10 -2.69 15.79
C VAL A 144 -9.61 -2.46 15.53
N GLU A 145 -9.96 -1.38 14.85
CA GLU A 145 -11.33 -0.93 14.66
C GLU A 145 -11.67 -0.68 13.18
N ARG A 146 -12.94 -0.85 12.83
CA ARG A 146 -13.50 -0.43 11.53
C ARG A 146 -13.46 1.09 11.42
N TRP A 147 -13.41 1.60 10.18
CA TRP A 147 -13.32 3.04 9.89
C TRP A 147 -14.29 3.89 10.71
N TYR A 148 -15.59 3.53 10.72
CA TYR A 148 -16.61 4.31 11.42
C TYR A 148 -16.32 4.45 12.92
N MET A 149 -15.86 3.39 13.59
CA MET A 149 -15.49 3.45 15.02
C MET A 149 -14.26 4.31 15.25
N TRP A 150 -13.27 4.20 14.35
CA TRP A 150 -12.03 4.95 14.44
C TRP A 150 -12.27 6.46 14.26
N VAL A 151 -13.04 6.88 13.26
CA VAL A 151 -13.32 8.30 13.03
C VAL A 151 -14.16 8.94 14.13
N HIS A 152 -15.07 8.20 14.78
CA HIS A 152 -15.83 8.72 15.92
C HIS A 152 -14.95 9.09 17.12
N ARG A 153 -13.71 8.58 17.21
CA ARG A 153 -12.79 9.01 18.27
C ARG A 153 -12.39 10.47 18.17
N PHE A 154 -12.38 11.03 16.96
CA PHE A 154 -12.06 12.44 16.73
C PHE A 154 -13.14 13.39 17.28
N GLU A 155 -14.36 12.90 17.51
CA GLU A 155 -15.46 13.67 18.10
C GLU A 155 -15.28 13.86 19.61
N SER A 156 -14.49 13.01 20.26
CA SER A 156 -14.24 13.09 21.69
C SER A 156 -12.91 13.76 22.02
N THR A 157 -12.89 14.48 23.13
CA THR A 157 -11.69 15.13 23.70
C THR A 157 -11.22 14.47 24.99
N ASP A 158 -11.79 13.32 25.37
CA ASP A 158 -11.34 12.58 26.54
C ASP A 158 -9.91 12.04 26.36
N GLU A 159 -9.19 11.96 27.48
CA GLU A 159 -7.78 11.58 27.53
C GLU A 159 -7.51 10.18 26.94
N VAL A 160 -8.47 9.25 27.04
CA VAL A 160 -8.32 7.88 26.51
C VAL A 160 -8.36 7.89 25.00
N ASN A 161 -9.35 8.57 24.40
CA ASN A 161 -9.43 8.73 22.95
C ASN A 161 -8.25 9.52 22.39
N TRP A 162 -7.87 10.60 23.08
CA TRP A 162 -6.71 11.41 22.72
C TRP A 162 -5.43 10.55 22.66
N SER A 163 -5.17 9.77 23.72
CA SER A 163 -3.97 8.92 23.81
C SER A 163 -3.96 7.83 22.75
N ARG A 164 -5.11 7.20 22.46
CA ARG A 164 -5.22 6.17 21.41
C ARG A 164 -4.98 6.73 20.02
N LEU A 165 -5.53 7.91 19.72
CA LEU A 165 -5.30 8.56 18.43
C LEU A 165 -3.84 8.99 18.27
N GLN A 166 -3.20 9.46 19.35
CA GLN A 166 -1.78 9.80 19.34
C GLN A 166 -0.90 8.57 19.17
N GLU A 167 -1.16 7.49 19.92
CA GLU A 167 -0.41 6.24 19.82
C GLU A 167 -0.50 5.64 18.42
N TYR A 168 -1.70 5.58 17.85
CA TYR A 168 -1.91 5.07 16.50
C TYR A 168 -1.19 5.94 15.45
N ARG A 169 -1.29 7.27 15.58
CA ARG A 169 -0.57 8.21 14.71
C ARG A 169 0.93 7.98 14.75
N MET A 170 1.51 7.76 15.94
CA MET A 170 2.93 7.46 16.10
C MET A 170 3.32 6.13 15.45
N GLN A 171 2.50 5.08 15.56
CA GLN A 171 2.77 3.79 14.87
C GLN A 171 2.82 3.97 13.35
N VAL A 172 1.91 4.77 12.81
CA VAL A 172 1.86 5.07 11.37
C VAL A 172 3.03 5.95 10.95
N TYR A 173 3.39 6.94 11.75
CA TYR A 173 4.55 7.79 11.52
C TYR A 173 5.86 6.98 11.48
N GLU A 174 6.10 6.11 12.47
CA GLU A 174 7.29 5.25 12.49
C GLU A 174 7.34 4.31 11.28
N ARG A 175 6.21 3.74 10.88
CA ARG A 175 6.13 2.93 9.65
C ARG A 175 6.41 3.79 8.41
N ALA A 176 5.79 4.96 8.28
CA ALA A 176 6.02 5.88 7.16
C ALA A 176 7.50 6.30 7.04
N LYS A 177 8.19 6.54 8.16
CA LYS A 177 9.63 6.86 8.19
C LYS A 177 10.50 5.74 7.62
N VAL A 178 10.18 4.47 7.89
CA VAL A 178 10.89 3.33 7.29
C VAL A 178 10.86 3.38 5.77
N PHE A 179 9.72 3.77 5.19
CA PHE A 179 9.57 3.91 3.74
C PHE A 179 9.99 5.30 3.24
N GLY A 180 10.37 6.22 4.11
CA GLY A 180 10.70 7.60 3.76
C GLY A 180 9.51 8.39 3.22
N CYS A 181 8.27 8.01 3.59
CA CYS A 181 7.08 8.74 3.17
C CYS A 181 7.01 10.12 3.84
N GLU A 182 6.63 11.14 3.06
CA GLU A 182 6.50 12.51 3.58
C GLU A 182 5.16 12.74 4.28
N GLN A 183 4.11 12.05 3.85
CA GLN A 183 2.72 12.24 4.27
C GLN A 183 1.93 10.93 4.14
N VAL A 184 0.78 10.84 4.81
CA VAL A 184 -0.13 9.70 4.78
C VAL A 184 -1.58 10.15 4.53
N ILE A 185 -2.30 9.36 3.74
CA ILE A 185 -3.75 9.42 3.61
C ILE A 185 -4.37 8.26 4.38
N TYR A 186 -5.36 8.55 5.22
CA TYR A 186 -6.19 7.56 5.89
C TYR A 186 -7.59 7.59 5.31
N SER A 187 -8.12 6.41 4.96
CA SER A 187 -9.47 6.28 4.42
C SER A 187 -10.11 4.95 4.79
N ALA A 188 -11.41 4.83 4.55
CA ALA A 188 -12.10 3.56 4.65
C ALA A 188 -11.59 2.59 3.57
N ASP A 189 -11.48 1.31 3.95
CA ASP A 189 -11.21 0.17 3.06
C ASP A 189 -12.46 -0.34 2.36
N GLN A 190 -13.60 0.36 2.52
CA GLN A 190 -14.89 0.00 1.97
C GLN A 190 -15.69 1.27 1.68
N GLY A 191 -16.53 1.21 0.64
CA GLY A 191 -17.38 2.33 0.24
C GLY A 191 -16.65 3.27 -0.73
N PRO A 192 -17.10 4.52 -0.89
CA PRO A 192 -16.63 5.34 -2.01
C PRO A 192 -15.13 5.68 -2.00
N THR A 193 -14.51 5.76 -0.82
CA THR A 193 -13.06 6.00 -0.68
C THR A 193 -12.21 4.77 -0.99
N GLU A 194 -12.80 3.59 -1.19
CA GLU A 194 -12.10 2.40 -1.72
C GLU A 194 -11.55 2.69 -3.12
N SER A 195 -12.29 3.43 -3.95
CA SER A 195 -11.87 3.85 -5.30
C SER A 195 -10.65 4.79 -5.31
N ILE A 196 -10.15 5.24 -4.14
CA ILE A 196 -8.84 5.89 -4.06
C ILE A 196 -7.73 4.93 -4.52
N TYR A 197 -7.91 3.61 -4.34
CA TYR A 197 -6.95 2.60 -4.83
C TYR A 197 -6.82 2.56 -6.35
N ASP A 198 -7.82 3.03 -7.10
CA ASP A 198 -7.73 3.11 -8.56
C ASP A 198 -6.68 4.12 -9.01
N GLY A 199 -6.30 5.06 -8.12
CA GLY A 199 -5.28 6.08 -8.38
C GLY A 199 -3.86 5.72 -7.95
N MET A 200 -3.57 4.48 -7.55
CA MET A 200 -2.26 4.11 -6.98
C MET A 200 -1.09 4.16 -7.97
N ASP A 201 -1.38 4.20 -9.27
CA ASP A 201 -0.38 4.41 -10.35
C ASP A 201 -0.07 5.90 -10.61
N MET A 202 -0.90 6.81 -10.08
CA MET A 202 -0.68 8.25 -10.21
C MET A 202 0.58 8.67 -9.44
N GLY A 203 1.20 9.77 -9.87
CA GLY A 203 2.21 10.44 -9.04
C GLY A 203 1.59 10.92 -7.72
N ALA A 204 2.37 11.03 -6.65
CA ALA A 204 1.86 11.33 -5.32
C ALA A 204 1.09 12.67 -5.25
N GLU A 205 1.55 13.70 -5.97
CA GLU A 205 0.84 14.99 -6.06
C GLU A 205 -0.46 14.89 -6.85
N GLU A 206 -0.49 14.06 -7.89
CA GLU A 206 -1.68 13.82 -8.67
C GLU A 206 -2.73 13.03 -7.87
N LEU A 207 -2.29 12.01 -7.12
CA LEU A 207 -3.14 11.26 -6.19
C LEU A 207 -3.68 12.17 -5.08
N LEU A 208 -2.84 13.05 -4.51
CA LEU A 208 -3.31 14.06 -3.55
C LEU A 208 -4.40 14.95 -4.14
N ALA A 209 -4.18 15.48 -5.34
CA ALA A 209 -5.18 16.31 -6.02
C ALA A 209 -6.46 15.51 -6.32
N TYR A 210 -6.31 14.27 -6.79
CA TYR A 210 -7.41 13.33 -7.01
C TYR A 210 -8.28 13.15 -5.76
N VAL A 211 -7.65 12.94 -4.61
CA VAL A 211 -8.37 12.77 -3.34
C VAL A 211 -8.97 14.10 -2.87
N ARG A 212 -8.22 15.20 -2.87
CA ARG A 212 -8.70 16.52 -2.43
C ARG A 212 -9.90 17.02 -3.25
N ASP A 213 -9.86 16.80 -4.56
CA ASP A 213 -10.94 17.17 -5.47
C ASP A 213 -12.10 16.17 -5.46
N ARG A 214 -11.96 15.05 -4.71
CA ARG A 214 -12.93 13.96 -4.58
C ARG A 214 -13.31 13.31 -5.92
N ARG A 215 -12.35 13.22 -6.84
CA ARG A 215 -12.53 12.58 -8.14
C ARG A 215 -12.86 11.09 -8.04
N TYR A 216 -12.56 10.45 -6.90
CA TYR A 216 -13.04 9.08 -6.59
C TYR A 216 -14.56 8.99 -6.41
N LEU A 217 -15.30 10.10 -6.40
CA LEU A 217 -16.76 10.13 -6.39
C LEU A 217 -17.36 10.33 -7.79
N ASP A 218 -16.56 10.44 -8.86
CA ASP A 218 -17.05 10.77 -10.20
C ASP A 218 -18.06 9.75 -10.75
N TYR A 219 -18.02 8.50 -10.26
CA TYR A 219 -18.99 7.46 -10.61
C TYR A 219 -20.35 7.60 -9.89
N LYS A 220 -20.44 8.44 -8.85
CA LYS A 220 -21.68 8.71 -8.10
C LYS A 220 -22.58 9.70 -8.83
N SER A 221 -23.87 9.69 -8.51
CA SER A 221 -24.79 10.70 -9.04
C SER A 221 -24.40 12.11 -8.57
N PRO A 222 -24.75 13.16 -9.33
CA PRO A 222 -24.49 14.54 -8.91
C PRO A 222 -25.05 14.87 -7.53
N GLU A 223 -26.22 14.33 -7.16
CA GLU A 223 -26.84 14.52 -5.86
C GLU A 223 -26.01 13.91 -4.73
N ASP A 224 -25.51 12.69 -4.93
CA ASP A 224 -24.63 12.03 -3.96
C ASP A 224 -23.31 12.80 -3.83
N GLN A 225 -22.70 13.22 -4.95
CA GLN A 225 -21.47 14.01 -4.90
C GLN A 225 -21.65 15.31 -4.11
N GLU A 226 -22.80 15.98 -4.23
CA GLU A 226 -23.09 17.19 -3.47
C GLU A 226 -23.23 16.92 -1.96
N ILE A 227 -23.92 15.83 -1.58
CA ILE A 227 -24.01 15.40 -0.18
C ILE A 227 -22.62 15.16 0.41
N TRP A 228 -21.77 14.44 -0.32
CA TRP A 228 -20.42 14.17 0.11
C TRP A 228 -19.63 15.47 0.25
N ARG A 229 -19.59 16.33 -0.78
CA ARG A 229 -18.89 17.63 -0.72
C ARG A 229 -19.36 18.51 0.44
N ARG A 230 -20.66 18.49 0.75
CA ARG A 230 -21.24 19.28 1.83
C ARG A 230 -20.88 18.71 3.21
N ASP A 231 -20.99 17.40 3.40
CA ASP A 231 -21.02 16.81 4.74
C ASP A 231 -19.79 15.93 5.08
N GLY A 232 -19.12 15.36 4.08
CA GLY A 232 -17.86 14.64 4.26
C GLY A 232 -16.71 15.61 4.50
N LEU A 233 -15.92 15.39 5.55
CA LEU A 233 -14.78 16.21 5.91
C LEU A 233 -13.46 15.57 5.46
N HIS A 234 -12.61 16.40 4.87
CA HIS A 234 -11.18 16.17 4.77
C HIS A 234 -10.50 16.97 5.88
N ILE A 235 -9.74 16.31 6.74
CA ILE A 235 -9.06 16.97 7.88
C ILE A 235 -7.56 16.71 7.85
N GLN A 236 -6.77 17.57 8.48
CA GLN A 236 -5.41 17.19 8.89
C GLN A 236 -5.46 16.51 10.25
N TYR A 237 -4.71 15.41 10.43
CA TYR A 237 -4.68 14.66 11.68
C TYR A 237 -4.27 15.58 12.85
N ALA A 238 -3.26 16.43 12.63
CA ALA A 238 -2.79 17.40 13.62
C ALA A 238 -3.87 18.40 14.09
N ASP A 239 -4.91 18.65 13.30
CA ASP A 239 -5.99 19.58 13.68
C ASP A 239 -6.83 19.06 14.85
N TYR A 240 -6.90 17.73 15.01
CA TYR A 240 -7.54 17.11 16.18
C TYR A 240 -6.90 17.59 17.48
N PHE A 241 -5.57 17.50 17.56
CA PHE A 241 -4.79 17.86 18.74
C PHE A 241 -4.79 19.37 19.02
N LYS A 242 -5.10 20.18 18.01
CA LYS A 242 -5.26 21.64 18.11
C LYS A 242 -6.70 22.06 18.41
N GLY A 243 -7.66 21.13 18.40
CA GLY A 243 -9.08 21.42 18.60
C GLY A 243 -9.73 22.17 17.41
N ASN A 244 -9.18 22.02 16.20
CA ASN A 244 -9.54 22.81 15.02
C ASN A 244 -10.45 22.06 14.02
N ILE A 245 -11.01 20.91 14.38
CA ILE A 245 -11.90 20.18 13.49
C ILE A 245 -13.27 20.89 13.39
N PRO A 246 -13.77 21.20 12.18
CA PRO A 246 -14.99 21.99 11.96
C PRO A 246 -16.26 21.15 12.12
N TRP A 247 -16.52 20.66 13.34
CA TRP A 247 -17.71 19.86 13.64
C TRP A 247 -19.00 20.65 13.46
N ARG A 248 -20.01 20.03 12.84
CA ARG A 248 -21.40 20.50 12.79
C ARG A 248 -22.34 19.31 12.66
N GLU A 249 -23.64 19.50 12.89
CA GLU A 249 -24.62 18.42 12.76
C GLU A 249 -24.59 17.82 11.34
N GLY A 250 -24.54 16.49 11.26
CA GLY A 250 -24.60 15.74 10.00
C GLY A 250 -23.29 15.56 9.24
N VAL A 251 -22.16 16.12 9.69
CA VAL A 251 -20.85 15.88 9.05
C VAL A 251 -20.19 14.60 9.54
N TRP A 252 -19.33 14.02 8.70
CA TRP A 252 -18.49 12.87 9.04
C TRP A 252 -17.08 13.05 8.51
N ILE A 253 -16.08 12.42 9.14
CA ILE A 253 -14.73 12.37 8.59
C ILE A 253 -14.68 11.35 7.46
N GLU A 254 -14.30 11.82 6.29
CA GLU A 254 -14.20 11.03 5.07
C GLU A 254 -12.77 10.57 4.80
N VAL A 255 -11.83 11.51 4.90
CA VAL A 255 -10.40 11.29 4.68
C VAL A 255 -9.62 12.08 5.73
N VAL A 256 -8.60 11.47 6.30
CA VAL A 256 -7.62 12.15 7.15
C VAL A 256 -6.31 12.24 6.38
N PHE A 257 -5.71 13.42 6.33
CA PHE A 257 -4.36 13.65 5.82
C PHE A 257 -3.42 13.86 7.00
N ASP A 258 -2.16 13.45 6.86
CA ASP A 258 -1.13 13.72 7.86
C ASP A 258 0.22 13.93 7.19
N ASP A 259 0.81 15.12 7.32
CA ASP A 259 2.15 15.44 6.84
C ASP A 259 3.24 15.30 7.92
N PHE A 260 2.81 14.96 9.15
CA PHE A 260 3.65 14.83 10.33
C PHE A 260 4.54 16.04 10.63
N SER A 261 4.19 17.23 10.12
CA SER A 261 4.99 18.45 10.27
C SER A 261 5.28 18.76 11.75
N ASP A 262 4.27 18.67 12.60
CA ASP A 262 4.37 18.88 14.05
C ASP A 262 5.23 17.82 14.76
N LEU A 263 5.24 16.57 14.29
CA LEU A 263 6.11 15.52 14.84
C LEU A 263 7.57 15.71 14.42
N LYS A 264 7.81 16.07 13.14
CA LYS A 264 9.15 16.33 12.61
C LYS A 264 9.82 17.52 13.31
N GLU A 265 9.06 18.57 13.60
CA GLU A 265 9.53 19.73 14.37
C GLU A 265 9.93 19.33 15.80
N ALA A 266 9.19 18.41 16.43
CA ALA A 266 9.48 17.94 17.78
C ALA A 266 10.75 17.06 17.86
N GLU A 267 11.06 16.28 16.81
CA GLU A 267 12.27 15.45 16.73
C GLU A 267 13.54 16.25 16.48
N CYS A 268 13.44 17.36 15.74
CA CYS A 268 14.54 18.26 15.43
C CYS A 268 14.24 19.68 15.93
N PRO A 269 14.26 19.93 17.25
CA PRO A 269 14.07 21.27 17.77
C PRO A 269 15.17 22.17 17.21
N THR A 270 14.80 23.07 16.30
CA THR A 270 15.73 24.09 15.79
C THR A 270 16.21 24.90 16.99
N SER A 271 17.50 24.75 17.29
CA SER A 271 18.20 25.44 18.39
C SER A 271 18.45 26.89 18.03
#